data_AF-A0A3A8KBE8-F1
#
_entry.id   AF-A0A3A8KBE8-F1
#
_cell.length_a   1.000
_cell.length_b   1.000
_cell.length_c   1.000
_cell.angle_alpha   90.00
_cell.angle_beta   90.00
_cell.angle_gamma   90.00
#
_symmetry.space_group_name_H-M   'P 1'
#
loop_
_entity.id
_entity.type
_entity.pdbx_description
1 polymer ?
#
loop_
_entity_poly.entity_id
_entity_poly.type
_entity_poly.pdbx_seq_one_letter_code
_entity_poly.pdbx_strand_id
1 'polypeptide(L)'
;MPRPTMSIDFTCQKCEASFELEAQDLIEGTEKIVCPHCDAKAPANLSEDFVAALTEMRAQIATLSKKFAVTMTLEAEELEDELDDEDEDEEESDEDDLDEDEDDEESEDEEDYDDEEPEGEDR
;
A
#
# COMPACT_ATOMS: atom_id res chain seq x y z
N MET A 1 -0.29 -14.00 25.87
CA MET A 1 0.88 -13.10 25.71
C MET A 1 0.33 -11.71 25.44
N PRO A 2 0.80 -10.65 26.13
CA PRO A 2 0.38 -9.30 25.79
C PRO A 2 0.78 -8.99 24.34
N ARG A 3 -0.17 -8.54 23.52
CA ARG A 3 0.12 -8.00 22.19
C ARG A 3 0.93 -6.70 22.42
N PRO A 4 2.03 -6.44 21.70
CA PRO A 4 2.68 -5.14 21.73
C PRO A 4 1.68 -4.12 21.18
N THR A 5 1.28 -3.16 22.01
CA THR A 5 0.42 -2.03 21.63
C THR A 5 1.33 -0.88 21.22
N MET A 6 1.09 -0.32 20.03
CA MET A 6 1.79 0.86 19.52
C MET A 6 0.70 1.87 19.18
N SER A 7 0.61 2.96 19.94
CA SER A 7 -0.30 4.07 19.65
C SER A 7 0.42 5.16 18.86
N ILE A 8 -0.33 5.86 18.01
CA ILE A 8 0.17 6.94 17.16
C ILE A 8 -0.70 8.17 17.42
N ASP A 9 -0.07 9.26 17.85
CA ASP A 9 -0.71 10.56 18.00
C ASP A 9 -0.74 11.31 16.66
N PHE A 10 -1.93 11.69 16.23
CA PHE A 10 -2.16 12.52 15.05
C PHE A 10 -2.61 13.92 15.48
N THR A 11 -2.14 14.94 14.77
CA THR A 11 -2.70 16.30 14.87
C THR A 11 -3.36 16.67 13.54
N CYS A 12 -4.65 16.98 13.58
CA CYS A 12 -5.40 17.33 12.38
C CYS A 12 -5.05 18.75 11.94
N GLN A 13 -4.44 18.91 10.77
CA GLN A 13 -4.07 20.22 10.21
C GLN A 13 -5.28 21.13 9.89
N LYS A 14 -6.49 20.58 9.78
CA LYS A 14 -7.70 21.36 9.48
C LYS A 14 -8.33 22.05 10.71
N CYS A 15 -8.26 21.40 11.87
CA CYS A 15 -8.95 21.87 13.08
C CYS A 15 -8.07 21.89 14.33
N GLU A 16 -6.78 21.58 14.18
CA GLU A 16 -5.74 21.57 15.22
C GLU A 16 -6.00 20.60 16.38
N ALA A 17 -7.04 19.78 16.28
CA ALA A 17 -7.34 18.77 17.29
C ALA A 17 -6.40 17.58 17.15
N SER A 18 -5.88 17.11 18.30
CA SER A 18 -5.08 15.90 18.39
C SER A 18 -5.95 14.69 18.74
N PHE A 19 -5.66 13.55 18.14
CA PHE A 19 -6.33 12.29 18.39
C PHE A 19 -5.34 11.13 18.28
N GLU A 20 -5.56 10.07 19.06
CA GLU A 20 -4.70 8.89 19.11
C GLU A 20 -5.39 7.72 18.41
N LEU A 21 -4.64 6.96 17.60
CA LEU A 21 -5.10 5.70 17.02
C LEU A 21 -4.13 4.56 17.37
N GLU A 22 -4.67 3.36 17.49
CA GLU A 22 -3.85 2.15 17.65
C GLU A 22 -3.30 1.70 16.29
N ALA A 23 -1.98 1.55 16.18
CA ALA A 23 -1.34 1.08 14.95
C ALA A 23 -1.84 -0.31 14.54
N GLN A 24 -2.22 -1.15 15.51
CA GLN A 24 -2.76 -2.47 15.22
C GLN A 24 -4.11 -2.39 14.50
N ASP A 25 -4.97 -1.45 14.89
CA ASP A 25 -6.31 -1.30 14.33
C ASP A 25 -6.25 -0.68 12.93
N LEU A 26 -5.25 0.17 12.69
CA LEU A 26 -4.90 0.65 11.35
C LEU A 26 -4.43 -0.49 10.44
N ILE A 27 -3.54 -1.36 10.93
CA ILE A 27 -3.02 -2.51 10.16
C ILE A 27 -4.12 -3.55 9.88
N GLU A 28 -5.00 -3.82 10.86
CA GLU A 28 -6.12 -4.77 10.70
C GLU A 28 -7.27 -4.15 9.88
N GLY A 29 -7.23 -2.85 9.59
CA GLY A 29 -8.26 -2.12 8.85
C GLY A 29 -9.57 -1.94 9.63
N THR A 30 -9.55 -2.15 10.95
CA THR A 30 -10.69 -1.93 11.84
C THR A 30 -10.89 -0.46 12.16
N GLU A 31 -9.84 0.35 12.00
CA GLU A 31 -9.86 1.80 12.15
C GLU A 31 -9.31 2.50 10.89
N LYS A 32 -9.73 3.75 10.66
CA LYS A 32 -9.31 4.57 9.51
C LYS A 32 -8.74 5.89 10.00
N ILE A 33 -7.84 6.48 9.22
CA ILE A 33 -7.27 7.80 9.51
C ILE A 33 -8.29 8.89 9.14
N VAL A 34 -9.21 9.15 10.08
CA VAL A 34 -10.25 10.18 9.98
C VAL A 34 -10.26 11.00 11.26
N CYS A 35 -10.20 12.34 11.13
CA CYS A 35 -10.25 13.22 12.28
C CYS A 35 -11.64 13.16 12.94
N PRO A 36 -11.76 12.81 14.24
CA PRO A 36 -13.04 12.67 14.92
C PRO A 36 -13.73 14.01 15.22
N HIS A 37 -13.06 15.14 14.99
CA HIS A 37 -13.59 16.47 15.28
C HIS A 37 -14.18 17.18 14.06
N CYS A 38 -13.66 16.92 12.85
CA CYS A 38 -14.04 17.64 11.64
C CYS A 38 -14.21 16.75 10.40
N ASP A 39 -14.14 15.42 10.56
CA ASP A 39 -14.29 14.40 9.52
C ASP A 39 -13.30 14.51 8.35
N ALA A 40 -12.20 15.25 8.52
CA ALA A 40 -11.10 15.26 7.56
C ALA A 40 -10.50 13.86 7.44
N LYS A 41 -10.32 13.38 6.20
CA LYS A 41 -9.84 12.02 5.91
C LYS A 41 -8.49 12.10 5.22
N ALA A 42 -7.59 11.17 5.55
CA ALA A 42 -6.39 10.99 4.75
C ALA A 42 -6.75 10.50 3.33
N PRO A 43 -5.98 10.89 2.29
CA PRO A 43 -6.06 10.29 0.96
C PRO A 43 -5.87 8.77 1.02
N ALA A 44 -6.59 8.02 0.18
CA ALA A 44 -6.62 6.57 0.24
C ALA A 44 -5.23 5.95 0.01
N ASN A 45 -4.55 6.38 -1.05
CA ASN A 45 -3.17 5.97 -1.36
C ASN A 45 -2.23 6.21 -0.18
N LEU A 46 -2.25 7.41 0.39
CA LEU A 46 -1.38 7.74 1.52
C LEU A 46 -1.69 6.91 2.77
N SER A 47 -2.97 6.63 3.02
CA SER A 47 -3.37 5.76 4.14
C SER A 47 -2.93 4.31 3.95
N GLU A 48 -2.98 3.80 2.72
CA GLU A 48 -2.56 2.44 2.37
C GLU A 48 -1.03 2.31 2.48
N ASP A 49 -0.28 3.27 1.92
CA ASP A 49 1.18 3.31 1.99
C ASP A 49 1.67 3.41 3.43
N PHE A 50 1.03 4.24 4.26
CA PHE A 50 1.35 4.35 5.67
C PHE A 50 1.10 3.05 6.43
N VAL A 51 -0.01 2.36 6.17
CA VAL A 51 -0.31 1.05 6.78
C VAL A 51 0.69 -0.03 6.34
N ALA A 52 1.09 -0.02 5.06
CA ALA A 52 2.13 -0.92 4.56
C ALA A 52 3.47 -0.68 5.29
N ALA A 53 3.88 0.58 5.43
CA ALA A 53 5.09 0.96 6.15
C ALA A 53 5.05 0.55 7.63
N LEU A 54 3.92 0.77 8.32
CA LEU A 54 3.73 0.31 9.71
C LEU A 54 3.84 -1.21 9.84
N THR A 55 3.29 -1.95 8.88
CA THR A 55 3.35 -3.41 8.86
C THR A 55 4.78 -3.91 8.72
N GLU A 56 5.54 -3.32 7.79
CA GLU A 56 6.96 -3.65 7.61
C GLU A 56 7.80 -3.27 8.83
N MET A 57 7.63 -2.05 9.35
CA MET A 57 8.33 -1.57 10.55
C MET A 57 8.13 -2.53 11.73
N ARG A 58 6.88 -2.98 11.95
CA ARG A 58 6.57 -3.96 12.99
C ARG A 58 7.30 -5.28 12.78
N ALA A 59 7.35 -5.79 11.55
CA ALA A 59 8.06 -7.03 11.23
C ALA A 59 9.57 -6.92 11.51
N GLN A 60 10.17 -5.76 11.20
CA GLN A 60 11.58 -5.49 11.48
C GLN A 60 11.84 -5.39 12.99
N ILE A 61 10.99 -4.69 13.75
CA ILE A 61 11.07 -4.61 15.21
C ILE A 61 10.96 -6.00 15.83
N ALA A 62 10.03 -6.85 15.37
CA ALA A 62 9.89 -8.22 15.86
C ALA A 62 11.18 -9.04 15.62
N THR A 63 11.85 -8.84 14.49
CA THR A 63 13.13 -9.49 14.20
C THR A 63 14.25 -8.99 15.11
N LEU A 64 14.33 -7.68 15.32
CA LEU A 64 15.31 -7.05 16.21
C LEU A 64 15.10 -7.44 17.69
N SER A 65 13.85 -7.62 18.11
CA SER A 65 13.48 -7.96 19.49
C SER A 65 14.11 -9.26 20.02
N LYS A 66 14.59 -10.12 19.13
CA LYS A 66 15.33 -11.34 19.47
C LYS A 66 16.71 -11.06 20.08
N LYS A 67 17.26 -9.86 19.85
CA LYS A 67 18.63 -9.47 20.26
C LYS A 67 18.70 -8.11 20.96
N PHE A 68 17.77 -7.20 20.67
CA PHE A 68 17.79 -5.83 21.14
C PHE A 68 16.43 -5.44 21.71
N ALA A 69 16.40 -4.55 22.70
CA ALA A 69 15.19 -3.83 23.08
C ALA A 69 15.10 -2.56 22.21
N VAL A 70 13.98 -2.37 21.53
CA VAL A 70 13.74 -1.21 20.65
C VAL A 70 12.79 -0.25 21.35
N THR A 71 13.19 1.01 21.47
CA THR A 71 12.35 2.14 21.90
C THR A 71 12.49 3.22 20.83
N MET A 72 11.38 3.74 20.32
CA MET A 72 11.35 4.75 19.26
C MET A 72 10.40 5.88 19.66
N THR A 73 10.79 7.11 19.33
CA THR A 73 9.96 8.31 19.40
C THR A 73 10.05 8.95 18.01
N LEU A 74 8.91 9.18 17.37
CA LEU A 74 8.85 9.87 16.08
C LEU A 74 8.27 11.25 16.32
N GLU A 75 9.06 12.28 16.03
CA GLU A 75 8.65 13.67 16.04
C GLU A 75 8.69 14.15 14.58
N ALA A 76 7.52 14.38 13.99
CA ALA A 76 7.41 14.96 12.65
C ALA A 76 7.14 16.46 12.83
N GLU A 77 8.19 17.27 12.79
CA GLU A 77 8.07 18.71 12.59
C GLU A 77 8.10 18.98 11.09
N GLU A 78 7.10 19.73 10.61
CA GLU A 78 6.98 20.35 9.27
C GLU A 78 7.99 19.81 8.24
N LEU A 79 7.63 18.72 7.56
CA LEU A 79 8.26 18.37 6.28
C LEU A 79 7.90 19.53 5.34
N GLU A 80 8.74 20.55 5.28
CA GLU A 80 8.65 21.63 4.30
C GLU A 80 8.40 21.00 2.92
N ASP A 81 7.40 21.51 2.20
CA ASP A 81 6.92 21.04 0.90
C ASP A 81 8.06 20.75 -0.10
N GLU A 82 8.67 19.56 -0.07
CA GLU A 82 9.56 19.07 -1.14
C GLU A 82 8.77 18.30 -2.22
N LEU A 83 7.49 18.66 -2.41
CA LEU A 83 6.74 18.37 -3.62
C LEU A 83 6.54 19.70 -4.38
N ASP A 84 7.64 20.30 -4.81
CA ASP A 84 7.61 21.33 -5.84
C ASP A 84 7.27 20.61 -7.15
N ASP A 85 5.97 20.53 -7.45
CA ASP A 85 5.41 20.16 -8.75
C ASP A 85 5.86 21.21 -9.81
N GLU A 86 7.14 21.17 -10.23
CA GLU A 86 7.63 21.89 -11.43
C GLU A 86 7.46 21.04 -12.71
N ASP A 87 6.26 20.53 -12.96
CA ASP A 87 5.90 19.98 -14.28
C ASP A 87 4.57 20.63 -14.78
N GLU A 88 4.52 21.97 -14.75
CA GLU A 88 3.67 22.76 -15.66
C GLU A 88 4.52 23.25 -16.84
N ASP A 89 4.72 22.40 -17.85
CA ASP A 89 4.98 22.86 -19.22
C ASP A 89 4.10 22.04 -20.18
N GLU A 90 2.83 22.43 -20.22
CA GLU A 90 1.95 22.21 -21.37
C GLU A 90 2.51 22.97 -22.57
N GLU A 91 3.20 22.30 -23.48
CA GLU A 91 3.25 22.71 -24.89
C GLU A 91 2.58 21.62 -25.74
N GLU A 92 1.27 21.78 -25.92
CA GLU A 92 0.56 21.17 -27.04
C GLU A 92 1.24 21.58 -28.35
N SER A 93 1.63 20.59 -29.15
CA SER A 93 1.52 20.68 -30.59
C SER A 93 1.30 19.28 -31.13
N ASP A 94 0.12 19.09 -31.75
CA ASP A 94 -0.17 18.19 -32.86
C ASP A 94 1.09 17.95 -33.74
N GLU A 95 1.27 16.91 -34.54
CA GLU A 95 0.40 16.38 -35.59
C GLU A 95 1.08 15.11 -36.14
N ASP A 96 0.29 14.09 -36.47
CA ASP A 96 0.52 13.06 -37.51
C ASP A 96 1.83 12.23 -37.51
N ASP A 97 1.73 10.91 -37.29
CA ASP A 97 1.73 9.96 -38.43
C ASP A 97 1.32 8.55 -37.97
N LEU A 98 0.55 7.89 -38.82
CA LEU A 98 -0.07 6.58 -38.67
C LEU A 98 0.95 5.51 -39.06
N ASP A 99 1.15 4.48 -38.24
CA ASP A 99 1.49 3.16 -38.78
C ASP A 99 0.95 2.05 -37.86
N GLU A 100 -0.24 1.57 -38.20
CA GLU A 100 -0.79 0.30 -37.75
C GLU A 100 -0.01 -0.83 -38.43
N ASP A 101 1.14 -1.22 -37.87
CA ASP A 101 1.73 -2.52 -38.20
C ASP A 101 0.97 -3.61 -37.42
N GLU A 102 -0.14 -4.06 -38.02
CA GLU A 102 -0.73 -5.38 -37.78
C GLU A 102 0.28 -6.45 -38.21
N ASP A 103 1.05 -6.99 -37.27
CA ASP A 103 1.74 -8.27 -37.46
C ASP A 103 1.89 -9.00 -36.11
N ASP A 104 0.94 -9.89 -35.81
CA ASP A 104 1.24 -11.07 -35.00
C ASP A 104 0.37 -12.25 -35.44
N GLU A 105 0.79 -12.86 -36.55
CA GLU A 105 0.39 -14.17 -37.04
C GLU A 105 0.87 -15.27 -36.06
N GLU A 106 0.13 -15.57 -34.98
CA GLU A 106 0.34 -16.82 -34.25
C GLU A 106 -0.58 -17.93 -34.80
N SER A 107 0.07 -18.77 -35.60
CA SER A 107 -0.45 -19.93 -36.29
C SER A 107 -0.60 -21.13 -35.36
N GLU A 108 -1.79 -21.72 -35.40
CA GLU A 108 -2.11 -23.15 -35.40
C GLU A 108 -1.14 -24.15 -34.73
N ASP A 109 -1.66 -24.80 -33.68
CA ASP A 109 -1.73 -26.28 -33.54
C ASP A 109 -0.52 -27.02 -32.94
N GLU A 110 -0.63 -27.37 -31.64
CA GLU A 110 0.00 -28.57 -31.08
C GLU A 110 -0.97 -29.28 -30.11
N GLU A 111 -1.79 -30.15 -30.70
CA GLU A 111 -2.03 -31.54 -30.28
C GLU A 111 -1.39 -31.98 -28.92
N ASP A 112 -2.21 -32.17 -27.87
CA ASP A 112 -1.85 -33.09 -26.78
C ASP A 112 -2.98 -34.08 -26.47
N TYR A 113 -2.91 -35.19 -27.20
CA TYR A 113 -3.17 -36.58 -26.82
C TYR A 113 -4.31 -36.90 -25.84
N ASP A 114 -5.35 -37.46 -26.45
CA ASP A 114 -6.15 -38.60 -25.99
C ASP A 114 -5.35 -39.57 -25.09
N ASP A 115 -5.66 -39.61 -23.79
CA ASP A 115 -5.32 -40.73 -22.91
C ASP A 115 -6.63 -41.44 -22.55
N GLU A 116 -6.93 -42.48 -23.35
CA GLU A 116 -7.96 -43.45 -23.06
C GLU A 116 -7.66 -44.16 -21.72
N GLU A 117 -8.63 -44.16 -20.80
CA GLU A 117 -8.72 -45.08 -19.66
C GLU A 117 -8.38 -46.53 -20.07
N PRO A 118 -7.76 -47.40 -19.22
CA PRO A 118 -8.58 -48.07 -18.19
C PRO A 118 -7.88 -48.70 -16.95
N GLU A 119 -8.76 -49.14 -16.03
CA GLU A 119 -8.68 -50.31 -15.11
C GLU A 119 -8.36 -50.08 -13.62
N GLY A 120 -9.31 -50.51 -12.77
CA GLY A 120 -9.03 -50.80 -11.36
C GLY A 120 -10.25 -50.92 -10.46
N GLU A 121 -11.03 -51.98 -10.65
CA GLU A 121 -12.12 -52.46 -9.79
C GLU A 121 -11.69 -52.63 -8.31
N ASP A 122 -12.35 -51.93 -7.38
CA ASP A 122 -12.42 -52.37 -5.98
C ASP A 122 -13.66 -51.77 -5.28
N ARG A 123 -14.80 -52.48 -5.36
CA ARG A 123 -15.80 -52.54 -4.28
C ARG A 123 -16.81 -53.66 -4.43
#